data_AF-A0A0F3L2U2-F1
#
_entry.id   AF-A0A0F3L2U2-F1
#
_cell.length_a   1.000
_cell.length_b   1.000
_cell.length_c   1.000
_cell.angle_alpha   90.00
_cell.angle_beta   90.00
_cell.angle_gamma   90.00
#
_symmetry.space_group_name_H-M   'P 1'
#
loop_
_entity.id
_entity.type
_entity.pdbx_description
1 polymer ?
#
loop_
_entity_poly.entity_id
_entity_poly.type
_entity_poly.pdbx_seq_one_letter_code
_entity_poly.pdbx_strand_id
1 'polypeptide(L)'
;MVGPAALRQAVAHLKAAFGVSERRACSIIKADRKSVRYRSCRQPDTALRERLRALAVERRRFGYRRLFVLLRREGEPSGKNR
;
A
#
# COMPACT_ATOMS: atom_id res chain seq x y z
N MET A 1 17.50 -0.20 7.04
CA MET A 1 16.26 -0.42 7.81
C MET A 1 15.40 -1.44 7.06
N VAL A 2 14.92 -2.50 7.69
CA VAL A 2 14.10 -3.55 7.03
C VAL A 2 12.64 -3.11 7.00
N GLY A 3 12.01 -3.15 5.83
CA GLY A 3 10.61 -2.73 5.67
C GLY A 3 9.58 -3.78 6.13
N PRO A 4 8.32 -3.39 6.41
CA PRO A 4 7.26 -4.32 6.83
C PRO A 4 6.97 -5.46 5.86
N ALA A 5 7.14 -5.22 4.55
CA ALA A 5 6.97 -6.26 3.53
C ALA A 5 8.04 -7.37 3.66
N ALA A 6 9.31 -6.98 3.84
CA ALA A 6 10.40 -7.92 4.06
C ALA A 6 10.24 -8.67 5.39
N LEU A 7 9.79 -8.00 6.46
CA LEU A 7 9.47 -8.67 7.72
C LEU A 7 8.36 -9.72 7.57
N ARG A 8 7.30 -9.42 6.80
CA ARG A 8 6.24 -10.40 6.50
C ARG A 8 6.77 -11.61 5.75
N GLN A 9 7.63 -11.40 4.76
CA GLN A 9 8.29 -12.48 4.02
C GLN A 9 9.18 -13.33 4.92
N ALA A 10 9.95 -12.70 5.81
CA ALA A 10 10.79 -13.41 6.78
C ALA A 10 9.96 -14.27 7.74
N VAL A 11 8.83 -13.77 8.25
CA VAL A 11 7.91 -14.58 9.08
C VAL A 11 7.34 -15.75 8.30
N ALA A 12 6.93 -15.54 7.05
CA ALA A 12 6.41 -16.61 6.20
C ALA A 12 7.48 -17.69 5.94
N HIS A 13 8.71 -17.26 5.67
CA HIS A 13 9.85 -18.16 5.50
C HIS A 13 10.12 -18.97 6.76
N LEU A 14 10.15 -18.34 7.94
CA LEU A 14 10.38 -19.05 9.20
C LEU A 14 9.31 -20.11 9.48
N LYS A 15 8.04 -19.78 9.23
CA LYS A 15 6.93 -20.74 9.39
C LYS A 15 7.09 -21.94 8.45
N ALA A 16 7.45 -21.70 7.18
CA ALA A 16 7.56 -22.74 6.16
C ALA A 16 8.82 -23.60 6.33
N ALA A 17 9.98 -22.99 6.57
CA ALA A 17 11.26 -23.67 6.65
C ALA A 17 11.49 -24.40 7.99
N PHE A 18 10.95 -23.87 9.10
CA PHE A 18 11.21 -24.40 10.44
C PHE A 18 9.96 -24.91 11.16
N GLY A 19 8.78 -24.89 10.53
CA GLY A 19 7.53 -25.37 11.12
C GLY A 19 7.08 -24.61 12.37
N VAL A 20 7.66 -23.44 12.65
CA VAL A 20 7.35 -22.67 13.86
C VAL A 20 6.02 -21.92 13.71
N SER A 21 5.33 -21.72 14.83
CA SER A 21 4.13 -20.89 14.84
C SER A 21 4.47 -19.44 14.46
N GLU A 22 3.50 -18.73 13.89
CA GLU A 22 3.64 -17.30 13.58
C GLU A 22 4.06 -16.47 14.80
N ARG A 23 3.52 -16.80 15.99
CA ARG A 23 3.89 -16.13 17.23
C ARG A 23 5.38 -16.28 17.53
N ARG A 24 5.92 -17.49 17.37
CA ARG A 24 7.34 -17.78 17.59
C ARG A 24 8.21 -17.11 16.53
N ALA A 25 7.83 -17.21 15.25
CA ALA A 25 8.53 -16.55 14.14
C ALA A 25 8.63 -15.02 14.35
N CYS A 26 7.52 -14.36 14.70
CA CYS A 26 7.51 -12.93 14.99
C CYS A 26 8.38 -12.56 16.20
N SER A 27 8.40 -13.39 17.25
CA SER A 27 9.24 -13.19 18.43
C SER A 27 10.73 -13.26 18.09
N ILE A 28 11.15 -14.20 17.24
CA ILE A 28 12.56 -14.40 16.84
C ILE A 28 13.09 -13.16 16.11
N ILE A 29 12.33 -12.62 15.15
CA ILE A 29 12.79 -11.50 14.31
C ILE A 29 12.32 -10.13 14.81
N LYS A 30 11.69 -10.08 16.00
CA LYS A 30 11.13 -8.87 16.61
C LYS A 30 10.14 -8.13 15.70
N ALA A 31 9.34 -8.86 14.93
CA ALA A 31 8.27 -8.30 14.11
C ALA A 31 6.97 -8.18 14.92
N ASP A 32 6.30 -7.03 14.84
CA ASP A 32 4.97 -6.87 15.43
C ASP A 32 3.94 -7.75 14.69
N ARG A 33 3.18 -8.54 15.44
CA ARG A 33 2.19 -9.48 14.89
C ARG A 33 1.04 -8.78 14.19
N LYS A 34 0.63 -7.57 14.63
CA LYS A 34 -0.44 -6.82 13.95
C LYS A 34 0.01 -6.40 12.55
N SER A 35 1.25 -5.93 12.42
CA SER A 35 1.87 -5.54 11.16
C SER A 35 2.02 -6.73 10.18
N VAL A 36 2.27 -7.93 10.72
CA VAL A 36 2.36 -9.16 9.94
C VAL A 36 0.99 -9.62 9.44
N ARG A 37 -0.05 -9.51 10.29
CA ARG A 37 -1.44 -9.88 9.96
C ARG A 37 -2.19 -8.84 9.15
N TYR A 38 -1.67 -7.62 9.06
CA TYR A 38 -2.35 -6.52 8.39
C TYR A 38 -2.69 -6.89 6.94
N ARG A 39 -3.98 -6.83 6.62
CA ARG A 39 -4.50 -6.91 5.26
C ARG A 39 -5.27 -5.62 4.99
N SER A 40 -4.94 -4.96 3.89
CA SER A 40 -5.71 -3.79 3.47
C SER A 40 -7.10 -4.23 3.02
N CYS A 41 -8.14 -3.67 3.60
CA CYS A 41 -9.53 -3.88 3.16
C CYS A 41 -9.94 -2.91 2.04
N ARG A 42 -9.09 -1.92 1.73
CA ARG A 42 -9.41 -0.90 0.72
C ARG A 42 -9.30 -1.53 -0.66
N GLN A 43 -10.38 -1.42 -1.44
CA GLN A 43 -10.33 -1.81 -2.84
C GLN A 43 -9.22 -1.05 -3.55
N PRO A 44 -8.51 -1.70 -4.49
CA PRO A 44 -7.44 -1.04 -5.20
C PRO A 44 -8.05 0.08 -6.05
N ASP A 45 -7.64 1.32 -5.81
CA ASP A 45 -8.06 2.51 -6.55
C ASP A 45 -7.43 2.53 -7.96
N THR A 46 -7.51 1.42 -8.72
CA THR A 46 -6.82 1.23 -10.01
C THR A 46 -7.26 2.24 -11.06
N ALA A 47 -8.57 2.35 -11.30
CA ALA A 47 -9.13 3.29 -12.28
C ALA A 47 -8.74 4.75 -11.96
N LEU A 48 -8.79 5.14 -10.68
CA LEU A 48 -8.36 6.46 -10.23
C LEU A 48 -6.86 6.70 -10.48
N ARG A 49 -6.02 5.70 -10.21
CA ARG A 49 -4.57 5.78 -10.46
C ARG A 49 -4.25 5.87 -11.95
N GLU A 50 -4.96 5.11 -12.78
CA GLU A 50 -4.84 5.17 -14.24
C GLU A 50 -5.24 6.55 -14.76
N ARG A 51 -6.36 7.10 -14.28
CA ARG A 51 -6.80 8.44 -14.66
C ARG A 51 -5.81 9.52 -14.23
N LEU A 52 -5.27 9.43 -13.01
CA LEU A 52 -4.20 10.32 -12.54
C LEU A 52 -2.96 10.26 -13.43
N ARG A 53 -2.55 9.07 -13.86
CA ARG A 53 -1.40 8.89 -14.77
C ARG A 53 -1.68 9.50 -16.13
N ALA A 54 -2.88 9.28 -16.69
CA ALA A 54 -3.28 9.88 -17.97
C ALA A 54 -3.24 11.41 -17.93
N LEU A 55 -3.81 12.02 -16.88
CA LEU A 55 -3.79 13.47 -16.69
C LEU A 55 -2.37 14.02 -16.48
N ALA A 56 -1.51 13.26 -15.78
CA ALA A 56 -0.11 13.64 -15.59
C ALA A 56 0.69 13.61 -16.91
N VAL A 57 0.37 12.68 -17.81
CA VAL A 57 0.97 12.62 -19.15
C VAL A 57 0.46 13.78 -20.02
N GLU A 58 -0.85 14.03 -20.03
CA GLU A 58 -1.46 15.13 -20.80
C GLU A 58 -0.99 16.51 -20.32
N ARG A 59 -0.83 16.69 -19.01
CA ARG A 59 -0.46 17.96 -18.36
C ARG A 59 0.81 17.81 -17.53
N ARG A 60 1.93 17.52 -18.18
CA ARG A 60 3.23 17.24 -17.55
C ARG A 60 3.74 18.30 -16.54
N ARG A 61 3.34 19.57 -16.67
CA ARG A 61 3.71 20.65 -15.73
C ARG A 61 2.81 20.72 -14.48
N PHE A 62 1.73 19.94 -14.43
CA PHE A 62 0.76 19.99 -13.34
C PHE A 62 1.18 19.06 -12.22
N GLY A 63 1.39 19.62 -11.02
CA GLY A 63 1.56 18.82 -9.79
C GLY A 63 0.23 18.24 -9.30
N TYR A 64 0.29 17.33 -8.32
CA TYR A 64 -0.87 16.58 -7.83
C TYR A 64 -2.09 17.47 -7.51
N ARG A 65 -1.89 18.63 -6.88
CA ARG A 65 -2.99 19.55 -6.54
C ARG A 65 -3.82 19.98 -7.75
N ARG A 66 -3.16 20.28 -8.89
CA ARG A 66 -3.86 20.69 -10.11
C ARG A 66 -4.54 19.51 -10.80
N LEU A 67 -3.93 18.31 -10.77
CA LEU A 67 -4.54 17.09 -11.29
C LEU A 67 -5.83 16.74 -10.51
N PHE A 68 -5.83 16.90 -9.18
CA PHE A 68 -7.02 16.68 -8.36
C PHE A 68 -8.16 17.66 -8.66
N VAL A 69 -7.87 18.88 -9.14
CA VAL A 69 -8.92 19.80 -9.61
C VAL A 69 -9.59 19.26 -10.87
N LEU A 70 -8.83 18.66 -11.79
CA LEU A 70 -9.38 18.05 -13.00
C LEU A 70 -10.24 16.83 -12.68
N LEU A 71 -9.75 15.95 -11.81
CA LEU A 71 -10.52 14.80 -11.33
C LEU A 71 -11.84 15.20 -10.68
N ARG A 72 -11.85 16.24 -9.85
CA ARG A 72 -13.10 16.73 -9.24
C ARG A 72 -14.13 17.19 -10.27
N ARG A 73 -13.69 17.76 -11.39
CA ARG A 73 -14.60 18.14 -12.50
C ARG A 73 -15.18 16.92 -13.21
N GLU A 74 -14.47 15.79 -13.18
CA GLU A 74 -14.94 14.49 -13.69
C GLU A 74 -15.86 13.76 -12.70
N GLY A 75 -16.17 14.38 -11.54
CA GLY A 75 -17.05 13.81 -10.52
C GLY A 75 -16.32 12.94 -9.48
N GLU A 76 -15.00 12.87 -9.52
CA GLU A 76 -14.22 12.08 -8.57
C GLU A 76 -14.10 12.81 -7.20
N PRO A 77 -14.66 12.26 -6.10
CA PRO A 77 -14.67 12.92 -4.80
C PRO A 77 -13.34 12.82 -4.05
N SER A 78 -12.37 12.03 -4.54
CA SER A 78 -11.11 11.84 -3.83
C SER A 78 -10.24 13.10 -3.84
N GLY A 79 -9.85 13.56 -2.64
CA GLY A 79 -8.88 14.64 -2.45
C GLY A 79 -8.72 15.01 -0.97
N LYS A 80 -7.46 15.17 -0.53
CA LYS A 80 -6.92 15.44 0.84
C LYS A 80 -7.50 14.69 2.07
N ASN A 81 -8.77 14.28 2.07
CA ASN A 81 -9.48 13.68 3.20
C ASN A 81 -10.18 12.35 2.82
N ARG A 82 -9.51 11.48 2.07
CA ARG A 82 -9.95 10.08 1.83
C ARG A 82 -8.91 9.11 2.36
#